data_AF-A0A401YS03-F1
#
_entry.id   AF-A0A401YS03-F1
#
_cell.length_a   1.000
_cell.length_b   1.000
_cell.length_c   1.000
_cell.angle_alpha   90.00
_cell.angle_beta   90.00
_cell.angle_gamma   90.00
#
_symmetry.space_group_name_H-M   'P 1'
#
loop_
_entity.id
_entity.type
_entity.pdbx_description
1 polymer ?
#
loop_
_entity_poly.entity_id
_entity_poly.type
_entity_poly.pdbx_seq_one_letter_code
_entity_poly.pdbx_strand_id
1 'polypeptide(L)'
;MVDELVLLASELVTNAVRYGARRPVEMVLWFVDGYFWLAVSDHGSGRPRVGSPGRRDCGGRGLLLVDRVADVWAVVARPGCGKSVVVGMRRR
;
A
#
# COMPACT_ATOMS: atom_id res chain seq x y z
N MET A 1 -4.32 4.83 -15.64
CA MET A 1 -4.85 3.61 -14.99
C MET A 1 -3.77 2.58 -14.72
N VAL A 2 -3.10 2.01 -15.73
CA VAL A 2 -2.00 1.04 -15.48
C VAL A 2 -0.87 1.69 -14.70
N ASP A 3 -0.45 2.91 -15.08
CA ASP A 3 0.62 3.64 -14.37
C ASP A 3 0.27 3.94 -12.92
N GLU A 4 -1.00 4.26 -12.63
CA GLU A 4 -1.49 4.51 -11.28
C GLU A 4 -1.48 3.23 -10.43
N LEU A 5 -1.90 2.10 -10.99
CA LEU A 5 -1.81 0.80 -10.31
C LEU A 5 -0.37 0.36 -10.10
N VAL A 6 0.51 0.58 -11.07
CA VAL A 6 1.95 0.31 -10.95
C VAL A 6 2.56 1.17 -9.86
N LEU A 7 2.18 2.45 -9.77
CA LEU A 7 2.62 3.36 -8.71
C LEU A 7 2.15 2.87 -7.33
N LEU A 8 0.87 2.54 -7.18
CA LEU A 8 0.33 2.00 -5.94
C LEU A 8 1.07 0.71 -5.54
N ALA A 9 1.27 -0.21 -6.49
CA ALA A 9 2.03 -1.43 -6.25
C ALA A 9 3.47 -1.16 -5.82
N SER A 10 4.18 -0.27 -6.52
CA SER A 10 5.58 0.04 -6.20
C SER A 10 5.73 0.67 -4.83
N GLU A 11 4.82 1.58 -4.46
CA GLU A 11 4.88 2.25 -3.15
C GLU A 11 4.54 1.29 -2.01
N LEU A 12 3.48 0.47 -2.16
CA LEU A 12 3.10 -0.49 -1.13
C LEU A 12 4.14 -1.59 -0.95
N VAL A 13 4.67 -2.16 -2.04
CA VAL A 13 5.73 -3.18 -1.97
C VAL A 13 7.01 -2.58 -1.40
N THR A 14 7.40 -1.38 -1.80
CA THR A 14 8.58 -0.71 -1.24
C THR A 14 8.44 -0.48 0.26
N ASN A 15 7.26 -0.03 0.72
CA ASN A 15 6.98 0.15 2.14
C ASN A 15 7.02 -1.18 2.90
N ALA A 16 6.40 -2.23 2.36
CA ALA A 16 6.42 -3.56 2.96
C ALA A 16 7.85 -4.14 3.04
N VAL A 17 8.67 -3.95 2.01
CA VAL A 17 10.06 -4.43 1.99
C VAL A 17 10.96 -3.62 2.94
N ARG A 18 10.79 -2.30 3.04
CA ARG A 18 11.62 -1.43 3.88
C ARG A 18 11.25 -1.46 5.36
N TYR A 19 9.96 -1.53 5.66
CA TYR A 19 9.43 -1.36 7.01
C TYR A 19 8.74 -2.61 7.57
N GLY A 20 8.55 -3.65 6.75
CA GLY A 20 8.03 -4.95 7.21
C GLY A 20 9.05 -5.69 8.08
N ALA A 21 8.54 -6.47 9.04
CA ALA A 21 9.41 -7.14 10.00
C ALA A 21 10.08 -8.41 9.46
N ARG A 22 9.44 -9.14 8.54
CA ARG A 22 9.94 -10.39 7.94
C ARG A 22 9.45 -10.56 6.51
N ARG A 23 10.21 -11.31 5.72
CA ARG A 23 9.86 -11.81 4.38
C ARG A 23 9.14 -13.17 4.50
N PRO A 24 8.32 -13.57 3.52
CA PRO A 24 8.04 -12.90 2.24
C PRO A 24 7.11 -11.68 2.36
N VAL A 25 7.13 -10.84 1.32
CA VAL A 25 6.07 -9.85 1.07
C VAL A 25 5.11 -10.48 0.06
N GLU A 26 3.82 -10.45 0.35
CA GLU A 26 2.79 -11.03 -0.51
C GLU A 26 1.99 -9.90 -1.17
N MET A 27 1.73 -10.01 -2.47
CA MET A 27 0.91 -9.06 -3.22
C MET A 27 -0.21 -9.79 -3.93
N VAL A 28 -1.44 -9.29 -3.79
CA VAL A 28 -2.62 -9.80 -4.48
C VAL A 28 -3.31 -8.65 -5.18
N LEU A 29 -3.62 -8.82 -6.46
CA LEU A 29 -4.39 -7.88 -7.28
C LEU A 29 -5.63 -8.60 -7.79
N TRP A 30 -6.80 -8.00 -7.60
CA TRP A 30 -8.06 -8.55 -8.09
C TRP A 30 -9.01 -7.44 -8.55
N PHE A 31 -10.00 -7.80 -9.38
CA PHE A 31 -11.01 -6.89 -9.88
C PHE A 31 -12.40 -7.34 -9.44
N VAL A 32 -13.12 -6.47 -8.74
CA VAL A 32 -14.50 -6.72 -8.28
C VAL A 32 -15.25 -5.40 -8.10
N ASP A 33 -16.54 -5.39 -8.39
CA ASP A 33 -17.44 -4.23 -8.24
C ASP A 33 -16.97 -2.94 -8.92
N GLY A 34 -16.24 -3.05 -10.03
CA GLY A 34 -15.70 -1.90 -10.76
C GLY A 34 -14.41 -1.33 -10.19
N TYR A 35 -13.79 -1.99 -9.21
CA TYR A 35 -12.52 -1.58 -8.60
C TYR A 35 -11.41 -2.58 -8.87
N PHE A 36 -10.21 -2.06 -9.12
CA PHE A 36 -8.96 -2.78 -8.95
C PHE A 36 -8.55 -2.68 -7.49
N TRP A 37 -8.51 -3.82 -6.81
CA TRP A 37 -8.07 -3.94 -5.44
C TRP A 37 -6.68 -4.54 -5.39
N LEU A 38 -5.80 -3.90 -4.64
CA LEU A 38 -4.43 -4.35 -4.42
C LEU A 38 -4.20 -4.47 -2.92
N ALA A 39 -3.78 -5.66 -2.48
CA ALA A 39 -3.34 -5.90 -1.11
C ALA A 39 -1.87 -6.27 -1.09
N VAL A 40 -1.08 -5.57 -0.28
CA VAL A 40 0.30 -5.92 0.01
C VAL A 40 0.42 -6.28 1.49
N SER A 41 0.92 -7.47 1.78
CA SER A 41 1.04 -8.00 3.13
C SER A 41 2.49 -8.14 3.57
N ASP A 42 2.75 -7.78 4.82
CA ASP A 42 4.02 -8.00 5.51
C ASP A 42 3.78 -8.55 6.93
N HIS A 43 4.79 -9.19 7.51
CA HIS A 43 4.71 -9.79 8.85
C HIS A 43 4.92 -8.79 10.01
N GLY A 44 5.05 -7.50 9.72
CA GLY A 44 5.22 -6.45 10.72
C GLY A 44 3.90 -6.00 11.33
N SER A 45 3.89 -5.79 12.65
CA SER A 45 2.74 -5.26 13.40
C SER A 45 2.63 -3.73 13.35
N GLY A 46 3.67 -3.04 12.87
CA GLY A 46 3.67 -1.57 12.78
C GLY A 46 2.66 -1.06 11.75
N ARG A 47 1.87 -0.04 12.10
CA ARG A 47 0.93 0.59 11.17
C ARG A 47 1.64 1.67 10.33
N PRO A 48 1.52 1.65 8.99
CA PRO A 48 1.97 2.76 8.18
C PRO A 48 1.23 4.04 8.59
N ARG A 49 1.94 5.15 8.74
CA ARG A 49 1.36 6.47 9.01
C ARG A 49 1.69 7.39 7.86
N VAL A 50 0.67 8.10 7.36
CA VAL A 50 0.90 9.18 6.40
C VAL A 50 1.74 10.25 7.10
N GLY A 51 2.97 10.41 6.66
CA GLY A 51 3.84 11.48 7.13
C GLY A 51 3.48 12.81 6.47
N SER A 52 3.99 13.91 7.00
CA SER A 52 3.98 15.23 6.35
C SER A 52 5.41 15.59 5.93
N PRO A 53 5.99 14.91 4.92
CA PRO A 53 7.35 15.19 4.48
C PRO A 53 7.47 16.62 3.96
N GLY A 54 8.54 17.31 4.35
CA GLY A 54 8.88 18.62 3.84
C GLY A 54 9.27 18.57 2.36
N ARG A 55 9.24 19.72 1.68
CA ARG A 55 9.60 19.83 0.25
C ARG A 55 11.00 19.32 -0.10
N ARG A 56 11.93 19.35 0.86
CA ARG A 56 13.33 18.93 0.67
C ARG A 56 13.59 17.48 1.11
N ASP A 57 12.59 16.79 1.66
CA ASP A 57 12.78 15.43 2.16
C ASP A 57 12.86 14.45 0.99
N CYS A 58 13.90 13.62 0.98
CA CYS A 58 14.12 12.60 -0.05
C CYS A 58 13.20 11.38 0.07
N GLY A 59 12.28 11.34 1.05
CA GLY A 59 11.42 10.19 1.33
C GLY A 59 10.10 10.56 2.04
N GLY A 60 9.36 9.55 2.50
CA GLY A 60 8.13 9.74 3.28
C GLY A 60 6.87 10.09 2.48
N ARG A 61 6.99 10.19 1.14
CA ARG A 61 5.87 10.53 0.25
C ARG A 61 5.03 9.33 -0.20
N GLY A 62 5.50 8.10 0.00
CA GLY A 62 4.84 6.92 -0.56
C GLY A 62 3.38 6.78 -0.11
N LEU A 63 3.11 6.91 1.19
CA LEU A 63 1.73 6.87 1.69
C LEU A 63 0.91 8.09 1.29
N LEU A 64 1.53 9.25 1.07
CA LEU A 64 0.84 10.42 0.52
C LEU A 64 0.42 10.18 -0.94
N LEU A 65 1.26 9.53 -1.74
CA LEU A 65 0.90 9.14 -3.11
C LEU A 65 -0.24 8.12 -3.12
N VAL A 66 -0.17 7.11 -2.25
CA VAL A 66 -1.27 6.15 -2.06
C VAL A 66 -2.57 6.85 -1.71
N ASP A 67 -2.55 7.77 -0.74
CA ASP A 67 -3.71 8.53 -0.29
C ASP A 67 -4.32 9.43 -1.38
N ARG A 68 -3.50 9.88 -2.33
CA ARG A 68 -3.92 10.74 -3.44
C ARG A 68 -4.44 9.98 -4.67
N VAL A 69 -3.92 8.78 -4.91
CA VAL A 69 -4.18 8.01 -6.13
C VAL A 69 -5.26 6.95 -5.92
N ALA A 70 -5.32 6.34 -4.74
CA ALA A 70 -6.37 5.38 -4.41
C ALA A 70 -7.70 6.11 -4.13
N ASP A 71 -8.83 5.53 -4.54
CA ASP A 71 -10.15 6.04 -4.14
C ASP A 71 -10.45 5.67 -2.68
N VAL A 72 -9.92 4.54 -2.21
CA VAL A 72 -10.03 4.07 -0.82
C VAL A 72 -8.81 3.24 -0.44
N TRP A 73 -8.38 3.30 0.82
CA TRP A 73 -7.37 2.39 1.34
C TRP A 73 -7.50 2.15 2.84
N ALA A 74 -6.99 1.01 3.30
CA ALA A 74 -7.05 0.60 4.69
C ALA A 74 -5.86 -0.29 5.08
N VAL A 75 -5.62 -0.41 6.39
CA VAL A 75 -4.66 -1.33 6.98
C VAL A 75 -5.43 -2.40 7.74
N VAL A 76 -5.32 -3.65 7.30
CA VAL A 76 -6.04 -4.80 7.85
C VAL A 76 -5.05 -5.69 8.59
N ALA A 77 -5.38 -6.10 9.83
CA ALA A 77 -4.56 -7.06 10.55
C ALA A 77 -4.72 -8.46 9.95
N ARG A 78 -3.63 -9.23 9.87
CA ARG A 78 -3.70 -10.62 9.42
C ARG A 78 -3.84 -11.59 10.59
N PRO A 79 -4.58 -12.70 10.43
CA PRO A 79 -4.56 -13.79 11.39
C PRO A 79 -3.13 -14.30 11.65
N GLY A 80 -2.80 -14.56 12.91
CA GLY A 80 -1.48 -15.03 13.33
C GLY A 80 -0.44 -13.91 13.50
N CYS A 81 -0.03 -13.25 12.42
CA CYS A 81 0.87 -12.10 12.49
C CYS A 81 0.84 -11.25 11.21
N GLY A 82 1.24 -9.99 11.35
CA GLY A 82 1.40 -9.06 10.25
C GLY A 82 0.16 -8.25 9.91
N LYS A 83 0.22 -7.59 8.77
CA LYS A 83 -0.82 -6.70 8.25
C LYS A 83 -0.87 -6.77 6.73
N SER A 84 -1.98 -6.30 6.19
CA SER A 84 -2.18 -6.03 4.76
C SER A 84 -2.55 -4.56 4.60
N VAL A 85 -1.86 -3.85 3.71
CA VAL A 85 -2.33 -2.55 3.21
C VAL A 85 -3.15 -2.83 1.95
N VAL A 86 -4.43 -2.49 2.00
CA VAL A 86 -5.40 -2.74 0.93
C VAL A 86 -5.78 -1.41 0.32
N VAL A 87 -5.67 -1.29 -0.99
CA VAL A 87 -6.07 -0.09 -1.76
C VAL A 87 -7.10 -0.49 -2.81
N GLY A 88 -8.08 0.37 -3.03
CA GLY A 88 -9.09 0.25 -4.07
C GLY A 88 -9.03 1.44 -5.01
N MET A 89 -8.98 1.16 -6.32
CA MET A 89 -9.00 2.16 -7.38
C MET A 89 -10.09 1.82 -8.40
N ARG A 90 -11.02 2.75 -8.65
CA ARG A 90 -12.14 2.56 -9.55
C ARG A 90 -11.66 2.56 -11.00
N ARG A 91 -12.14 1.59 -11.78
CA ARG A 91 -11.94 1.57 -13.23
C ARG A 91 -12.72 2.73 -13.84
N ARG A 92 -12.00 3.72 -14.37
CA ARG A 92 -12.53 4.86 -15.12
C ARG A 92 -12.54 4.59 -16.61
#